data_AF-K9UUL3-F1
#
_entry.id   AF-K9UUL3-F1
#
_cell.length_a   1.000
_cell.length_b   1.000
_cell.length_c   1.000
_cell.angle_alpha   90.00
_cell.angle_beta   90.00
_cell.angle_gamma   90.00
#
_symmetry.space_group_name_H-M   'P 1'
#
loop_
_entity.id
_entity.type
_entity.pdbx_description
1 polymer ?
#
loop_
_entity_poly.entity_id
_entity_poly.type
_entity_poly.pdbx_seq_one_letter_code
_entity_poly.pdbx_strand_id
1 'polypeptide(L)'
;MNRKVNSEMEDELLPEYDFSQLEGGVRGKYVERYQKSTNLVLLEPDVAQMFPDAHAVNEALRLLLRVMNSNQALVTQSPGNIELEATGEK
;
A
#
# COMPACT_ATOMS: atom_id res chain seq x y z
N MET A 1 25.39 -33.90 15.97
CA MET A 1 25.95 -34.23 14.63
C MET A 1 26.05 -32.93 13.86
N ASN A 2 27.26 -32.50 13.50
CA ASN A 2 27.48 -31.17 12.97
C ASN A 2 27.31 -31.21 11.45
N ARG A 3 26.26 -30.58 10.92
CA ARG A 3 26.03 -30.48 9.48
C ARG A 3 27.08 -29.53 8.89
N LYS A 4 28.10 -30.08 8.23
CA LYS A 4 28.99 -29.29 7.37
C LYS A 4 28.13 -28.69 6.26
N VAL A 5 28.06 -27.37 6.20
CA VAL A 5 27.51 -26.67 5.04
C VAL A 5 28.56 -26.83 3.94
N ASN A 6 28.16 -27.33 2.78
CA ASN A 6 29.09 -27.63 1.70
C ASN A 6 29.54 -26.32 1.04
N SER A 7 30.85 -26.12 0.93
CA SER A 7 31.42 -24.92 0.33
C SER A 7 31.71 -25.15 -1.15
N GLU A 8 30.65 -25.16 -1.96
CA GLU A 8 30.74 -25.25 -3.42
C GLU A 8 30.54 -23.88 -4.09
N MET A 9 30.31 -22.81 -3.31
CA MET A 9 30.17 -21.43 -3.79
C MET A 9 31.37 -20.52 -3.48
N GLU A 10 32.38 -20.99 -2.72
CA GLU A 10 33.61 -20.21 -2.48
C GLU A 10 34.54 -20.21 -3.71
N ASP A 11 34.50 -21.24 -4.55
CA ASP A 11 35.42 -21.44 -5.69
C ASP A 11 35.10 -20.59 -6.95
N GLU A 12 33.93 -19.94 -7.02
CA GLU A 12 33.56 -19.05 -8.15
C GLU A 12 33.90 -17.57 -7.88
N LEU A 13 34.33 -17.22 -6.66
CA LEU A 13 34.71 -15.86 -6.31
C LEU A 13 36.14 -15.56 -6.77
N LEU A 14 36.32 -14.46 -7.51
CA LEU A 14 37.65 -13.96 -7.85
C LEU A 14 38.43 -13.59 -6.57
N PRO A 15 39.75 -13.85 -6.48
CA PRO A 15 40.54 -13.64 -5.26
C PRO A 15 40.50 -12.21 -4.68
N GLU A 16 40.16 -11.21 -5.50
CA GLU A 16 39.99 -9.82 -5.10
C GLU A 16 38.71 -9.55 -4.29
N TYR A 17 37.75 -10.49 -4.26
CA TYR A 17 36.44 -10.34 -3.62
C TYR A 17 36.29 -11.15 -2.32
N ASP A 18 37.17 -10.91 -1.35
CA ASP A 18 36.97 -11.41 0.01
C ASP A 18 35.95 -10.54 0.78
N PHE A 19 34.70 -11.00 0.83
CA PHE A 19 33.62 -10.34 1.57
C PHE A 19 33.86 -10.28 3.09
N SER A 20 34.82 -11.04 3.65
CA SER A 20 35.20 -10.93 5.06
C SER A 20 36.04 -9.68 5.37
N GLN A 21 36.70 -9.09 4.36
CA GLN A 21 37.41 -7.80 4.49
C GLN A 21 36.47 -6.58 4.40
N LEU A 22 35.18 -6.78 4.07
CA LEU A 22 34.21 -5.69 3.96
C LEU A 22 33.67 -5.25 5.33
N GLU A 23 34.47 -4.47 6.03
CA GLU A 23 34.02 -3.78 7.24
C GLU A 23 32.84 -2.84 6.94
N GLY A 24 31.80 -2.86 7.79
CA GLY A 24 30.64 -1.97 7.67
C GLY A 24 29.53 -2.41 6.69
N GLY A 25 29.57 -3.65 6.19
CA GLY A 25 28.50 -4.24 5.37
C GLY A 25 27.17 -4.43 6.11
N VAL A 26 26.28 -3.43 6.09
CA VAL A 26 24.95 -3.52 6.74
C VAL A 26 23.94 -4.24 5.85
N ARG A 27 23.60 -5.49 6.20
CA ARG A 27 22.51 -6.24 5.55
C ARG A 27 21.20 -5.46 5.68
N GLY A 28 20.54 -5.21 4.55
CA GLY A 28 19.24 -4.55 4.52
C GLY A 28 19.27 -3.02 4.72
N LYS A 29 20.42 -2.35 4.55
CA LYS A 29 20.62 -0.88 4.68
C LYS A 29 19.53 0.02 4.09
N TYR A 30 18.79 -0.44 3.07
CA TYR A 30 17.73 0.31 2.40
C TYR A 30 16.32 -0.33 2.50
N VAL A 31 16.17 -1.46 3.21
CA VAL A 31 14.91 -2.22 3.30
C VAL A 31 13.79 -1.35 3.89
N GLU A 32 14.06 -0.62 4.97
CA GLU A 32 13.07 0.30 5.54
C GLU A 32 12.64 1.40 4.57
N ARG A 33 13.56 1.92 3.75
CA ARG A 33 13.23 2.99 2.79
C ARG A 33 12.31 2.45 1.70
N TYR A 34 12.59 1.25 1.20
CA TYR A 34 11.78 0.55 0.21
C TYR A 34 10.37 0.22 0.76
N GLN A 35 10.29 -0.28 2.00
CA GLN A 35 9.01 -0.52 2.68
C GLN A 35 8.20 0.77 2.89
N LYS A 36 8.86 1.88 3.25
CA LYS A 36 8.19 3.19 3.43
C LYS A 36 7.71 3.81 2.10
N SER A 37 8.37 3.51 0.98
CA SER A 37 8.01 4.07 -0.34
C SER A 37 6.93 3.27 -1.09
N THR A 38 6.63 2.05 -0.68
CA THR A 38 5.82 1.13 -1.49
C THR A 38 4.92 0.25 -0.64
N ASN A 39 3.66 0.65 -0.48
CA ASN A 39 2.62 -0.19 0.09
C ASN A 39 2.11 -1.18 -0.99
N LEU A 40 2.63 -2.40 -1.00
CA LEU A 40 2.18 -3.45 -1.90
C LEU A 40 0.93 -4.14 -1.33
N VAL A 41 -0.17 -4.08 -2.08
CA VAL A 41 -1.42 -4.79 -1.77
C VAL A 41 -1.59 -5.89 -2.81
N LEU A 42 -1.74 -7.14 -2.36
CA LEU A 42 -2.09 -8.25 -3.22
C LEU A 42 -3.59 -8.16 -3.56
N LEU A 43 -3.94 -8.28 -4.83
CA LEU A 43 -5.32 -8.40 -5.29
C LEU A 43 -5.71 -9.87 -5.35
N GLU A 44 -6.98 -10.16 -5.07
CA GLU A 44 -7.53 -11.50 -5.28
C GLU A 44 -7.51 -11.87 -6.78
N PRO A 45 -7.41 -13.17 -7.14
CA PRO A 45 -7.18 -13.59 -8.52
C PRO A 45 -8.29 -13.19 -9.50
N ASP A 46 -9.53 -13.08 -9.04
CA ASP A 46 -10.68 -12.62 -9.82
C ASP A 46 -10.58 -11.12 -10.15
N VAL A 47 -10.27 -10.29 -9.16
CA VAL A 47 -10.03 -8.85 -9.34
C VAL A 47 -8.81 -8.62 -10.24
N ALA A 48 -7.73 -9.37 -10.03
CA ALA A 48 -6.51 -9.27 -10.85
C ALA A 48 -6.74 -9.65 -12.33
N GLN A 49 -7.69 -10.53 -12.64
CA GLN A 49 -8.07 -10.85 -14.03
C GLN A 49 -8.85 -9.70 -14.71
N MET A 50 -9.55 -8.86 -13.94
CA MET A 50 -10.36 -7.76 -14.49
C MET A 50 -9.56 -6.50 -14.80
N PHE A 51 -8.35 -6.34 -14.24
CA PHE A 51 -7.52 -5.16 -14.42
C PHE A 51 -6.15 -5.51 -15.03
N PRO A 52 -5.77 -4.93 -16.19
CA PRO A 52 -4.53 -5.31 -16.88
C PRO A 52 -3.25 -4.82 -16.18
N ASP A 53 -3.35 -3.75 -15.38
CA ASP A 53 -2.20 -3.17 -14.65
C ASP A 53 -2.65 -2.38 -13.40
N ALA A 54 -1.66 -1.96 -12.61
CA ALA A 54 -1.87 -1.16 -11.41
C ALA A 54 -2.37 0.27 -11.69
N HIS A 55 -2.20 0.81 -12.90
CA HIS A 55 -2.73 2.13 -13.26
C HIS A 55 -4.26 2.07 -13.39
N ALA A 56 -4.79 1.04 -14.07
CA ALA A 56 -6.23 0.80 -14.22
C ALA A 56 -6.93 0.61 -12.86
N VAL A 57 -6.33 -0.17 -11.95
CA VAL A 57 -6.85 -0.34 -10.57
C VAL A 57 -6.90 0.99 -9.82
N ASN A 58 -5.80 1.75 -9.85
CA ASN A 58 -5.71 3.02 -9.14
C ASN A 58 -6.69 4.07 -9.67
N GLU A 59 -6.90 4.16 -10.98
CA GLU A 59 -7.91 5.05 -11.56
C GLU A 59 -9.33 4.65 -11.17
N ALA A 60 -9.68 3.36 -11.18
CA ALA A 60 -10.98 2.88 -10.72
C ALA A 60 -11.26 3.25 -9.25
N LEU A 61 -10.28 3.04 -8.36
CA LEU A 61 -10.38 3.41 -6.95
C LEU A 61 -10.47 4.93 -6.75
N ARG A 62 -9.75 5.73 -7.55
CA ARG A 62 -9.86 7.21 -7.54
C ARG A 62 -11.24 7.69 -7.99
N LEU A 63 -11.83 7.06 -9.00
CA LEU A 63 -13.20 7.36 -9.44
C LEU A 63 -14.22 7.05 -8.33
N LEU A 64 -14.09 5.90 -7.66
CA LEU A 64 -14.93 5.54 -6.52
C LEU A 64 -14.80 6.57 -5.38
N LEU A 65 -13.58 6.97 -5.02
CA LEU A 65 -13.32 8.02 -4.02
C LEU A 65 -13.98 9.36 -4.40
N ARG A 66 -13.92 9.77 -5.68
CA ARG A 66 -14.60 10.99 -6.16
C ARG A 66 -16.12 10.90 -5.96
N VAL A 67 -16.74 9.79 -6.35
CA VAL A 67 -18.19 9.57 -6.21
C VAL A 67 -18.64 9.57 -4.74
N MET A 68 -17.89 8.91 -3.86
CA MET A 68 -18.17 8.90 -2.42
C MET A 68 -18.05 10.31 -1.82
N ASN A 69 -17.01 11.05 -2.16
CA ASN A 69 -16.79 12.41 -1.66
C ASN A 69 -17.85 13.40 -2.18
N SER A 70 -18.29 13.28 -3.43
CA SER A 70 -19.39 14.10 -3.96
C SER A 70 -20.73 13.79 -3.31
N ASN A 71 -20.99 12.54 -2.93
CA ASN A 71 -22.21 12.18 -2.18
C ASN A 71 -22.18 12.70 -0.73
N GLN A 72 -21.01 12.78 -0.08
CA GLN A 72 -20.91 13.37 1.26
C GLN A 72 -21.20 14.88 1.29
N ALA A 73 -20.94 15.61 0.19
CA ALA A 73 -21.33 17.01 0.07
C ALA A 73 -22.85 17.23 0.10
N LEU A 74 -23.63 16.25 -0.39
CA LEU A 74 -25.10 16.29 -0.39
C LEU A 74 -25.72 15.98 0.98
N VAL A 75 -24.97 15.36 1.90
CA VAL A 75 -25.45 15.02 3.27
C VAL A 75 -25.26 16.19 4.25
N THR A 76 -24.42 17.18 3.90
CA THR A 76 -24.12 18.34 4.77
C THR A 76 -24.83 19.63 4.34
N GLN A 77 -26.00 19.52 3.70
CA GLN A 77 -26.89 20.66 3.47
C GLN A 77 -28.36 20.30 3.74
N SER A 78 -28.73 20.39 5.02
CA SER A 78 -30.12 20.57 5.45
C SER A 78 -30.38 22.05 5.78
N PRO A 79 -30.76 22.90 4.81
CA PRO A 79 -31.52 24.11 5.10
C PRO A 79 -32.99 23.70 5.32
N GLY A 80 -33.52 23.87 6.53
CA GLY A 80 -34.83 23.33 6.90
C GLY A 80 -35.46 23.91 8.17
N ASN A 81 -35.25 25.21 8.41
CA ASN A 81 -36.22 25.98 9.20
C ASN A 81 -37.43 26.29 8.30
N ILE A 82 -38.58 26.64 8.89
CA ILE A 82 -39.94 26.75 8.28
C ILE A 82 -40.59 25.35 8.20
N GLU A 83 -41.75 25.04 8.79
CA GLU A 83 -42.72 25.76 9.65
C GLU A 83 -43.48 24.68 10.51
N LEU A 84 -44.49 24.91 11.36
CA LEU A 84 -45.44 26.02 11.58
C LEU A 84 -45.84 26.11 13.08
N GLU A 85 -46.89 26.86 13.38
CA GLU A 85 -47.49 27.19 14.67
C GLU A 85 -48.09 26.01 15.48
N ALA A 86 -47.98 26.10 16.80
CA ALA A 86 -49.04 25.65 17.71
C ALA A 86 -49.79 26.89 18.23
N THR A 87 -50.94 27.17 17.65
CA THR A 87 -51.92 28.13 18.18
C THR A 87 -52.30 27.72 19.61
N GLY A 88 -52.34 28.69 20.52
CA GLY A 88 -52.59 28.40 21.93
C GLY A 88 -54.08 28.20 22.24
N GLU A 89 -54.37 27.42 23.29
CA GLU A 89 -55.60 27.55 24.06
C GLU A 89 -55.38 27.09 25.52
N LYS A 90 -55.63 28.02 26.46
CA LYS A 90 -55.73 27.90 27.93
C LYS A 90 -54.45 27.72 28.76
#